data_AF-A0A820W8B2-F1
#
_entry.id   AF-A0A820W8B2-F1
#
_cell.length_a   1.000
_cell.length_b   1.000
_cell.length_c   1.000
_cell.angle_alpha   90.00
_cell.angle_beta   90.00
_cell.angle_gamma   90.00
#
_symmetry.space_group_name_H-M   'P 1'
#
loop_
_entity.id
_entity.type
_entity.pdbx_description
1 polymer ?
#
loop_
_entity_poly.entity_id
_entity_poly.type
_entity_poly.pdbx_seq_one_letter_code
_entity_poly.pdbx_strand_id
1 'polypeptide(L)'
;DMQILPVVCSLCNWTGILNIYQNHLDQNHQNPTCDSCGQKFSSVNNLDRHIQYDCEKTTVDCLLKQFGCQEMILQINLSKHYLSEQHQHVLMNVVRHLKSISSNDIYKHLQIPSETTINHRQRTDNETIQLQEIDEIIKVLLDGVETLNDDLQRLSNESVHHKNLLDSLTPNLSTLKISMEEQNRYLDGIKINQEVLQQDIESMTQKLNDMKTSSYDGTLMWKIINVQEKMGQQLRNY
;
A
#
# COMPACT_ATOMS: atom_id res chain seq x y z
N ASP A 1 -8.44 -41.27 -51.96
CA ASP A 1 -7.99 -41.77 -50.64
C ASP A 1 -7.83 -40.63 -49.66
N MET A 2 -8.77 -40.47 -48.73
CA MET A 2 -8.64 -39.50 -47.64
C MET A 2 -7.69 -40.08 -46.58
N GLN A 3 -6.51 -39.49 -46.42
CA GLN A 3 -5.60 -39.80 -45.32
C GLN A 3 -6.26 -39.35 -44.01
N ILE A 4 -6.72 -40.30 -43.19
CA ILE A 4 -7.21 -40.00 -41.84
C ILE A 4 -5.98 -39.73 -40.97
N LEU A 5 -5.80 -38.48 -40.56
CA LEU A 5 -4.71 -38.08 -39.67
C LEU A 5 -4.87 -38.78 -38.30
N PRO A 6 -3.81 -39.44 -37.78
CA PRO A 6 -3.84 -40.02 -36.46
C PRO A 6 -3.87 -38.93 -35.38
N VAL A 7 -4.73 -39.11 -34.39
CA VAL A 7 -4.85 -38.27 -33.18
C VAL A 7 -4.11 -38.96 -32.05
N VAL A 8 -3.23 -38.22 -31.38
CA VAL A 8 -2.47 -38.70 -30.21
C VAL A 8 -3.11 -38.12 -28.95
N CYS A 9 -3.27 -38.94 -27.92
CA CYS A 9 -3.76 -38.47 -26.63
C CYS A 9 -2.69 -37.64 -25.90
N SER A 10 -3.08 -36.49 -25.34
CA SER A 10 -2.18 -35.64 -24.55
C SER A 10 -1.89 -36.19 -23.14
N LEU A 11 -2.72 -37.13 -22.66
CA LEU A 11 -2.65 -37.69 -21.31
C LEU A 11 -2.00 -39.09 -21.27
N CYS A 12 -1.86 -39.76 -22.41
CA CYS A 12 -1.19 -41.05 -22.51
C CYS A 12 -0.65 -41.30 -23.93
N ASN A 13 0.19 -42.33 -24.11
CA ASN A 13 0.79 -42.66 -25.41
C ASN A 13 -0.17 -43.34 -26.41
N TRP A 14 -1.48 -43.17 -26.25
CA TRP A 14 -2.47 -43.75 -27.16
C TRP A 14 -2.57 -42.95 -28.46
N THR A 15 -2.68 -43.64 -29.60
CA THR A 15 -2.84 -43.05 -30.93
C THR A 15 -3.99 -43.75 -31.66
N GLY A 16 -4.88 -42.98 -32.30
CA GLY A 16 -6.00 -43.52 -33.05
C GLY A 16 -6.64 -42.52 -33.99
N ILE A 17 -7.89 -42.73 -34.37
CA ILE A 17 -8.63 -41.83 -35.27
C ILE A 17 -9.62 -40.96 -34.48
N LEU A 18 -9.93 -39.76 -34.99
CA LEU A 18 -10.75 -38.76 -34.29
C LEU A 18 -12.10 -39.32 -33.78
N ASN A 19 -12.75 -40.19 -34.54
CA ASN A 19 -14.07 -40.75 -34.21
C ASN A 19 -14.08 -41.64 -32.96
N ILE A 20 -12.94 -42.23 -32.59
CA ILE A 20 -12.82 -43.08 -31.39
C ILE A 20 -12.08 -42.36 -30.25
N TYR A 21 -11.56 -41.16 -30.50
CA TYR A 21 -10.79 -40.38 -29.53
C TYR A 21 -11.62 -40.01 -28.30
N GLN A 22 -12.86 -39.52 -28.49
CA GLN A 22 -13.73 -39.17 -27.37
C GLN A 22 -14.05 -40.38 -26.48
N ASN A 23 -14.36 -41.53 -27.09
CA ASN A 23 -14.60 -42.76 -26.34
C ASN A 23 -13.34 -43.23 -25.58
N HIS A 24 -12.15 -43.04 -26.16
CA HIS A 24 -10.89 -43.29 -25.46
C HIS A 24 -10.75 -42.42 -24.20
N LEU A 25 -11.05 -41.11 -24.30
CA LEU A 25 -11.00 -40.17 -23.18
C LEU A 25 -11.99 -40.58 -22.07
N ASP A 26 -13.23 -40.90 -22.44
CA ASP A 26 -14.28 -41.26 -21.47
C ASP A 26 -14.02 -42.57 -20.73
N GLN A 27 -13.32 -43.53 -21.34
CA GLN A 27 -13.03 -44.82 -20.71
C GLN A 27 -11.71 -44.87 -19.94
N ASN A 28 -10.70 -44.12 -20.39
CA ASN A 28 -9.34 -44.25 -19.85
C ASN A 28 -8.92 -43.05 -18.99
N HIS A 29 -9.59 -41.91 -19.14
CA HIS A 29 -9.28 -40.67 -18.43
C HIS A 29 -10.50 -40.17 -17.65
N GLN A 30 -11.11 -41.06 -16.87
CA GLN A 30 -12.18 -40.69 -15.96
C GLN A 30 -11.61 -39.88 -14.80
N ASN A 31 -12.05 -38.63 -14.69
CA ASN A 31 -11.59 -37.63 -13.73
C ASN A 31 -10.14 -37.14 -13.95
N PRO A 32 -9.86 -36.51 -15.10
CA PRO A 32 -8.51 -36.03 -15.38
C PRO A 32 -8.11 -34.94 -14.39
N THR A 33 -6.85 -34.95 -13.98
CA THR A 33 -6.31 -34.07 -12.95
C THR A 33 -5.29 -33.13 -13.58
N CYS A 34 -5.30 -31.87 -13.19
CA CYS A 34 -4.30 -30.90 -13.63
C CYS A 34 -2.97 -31.16 -12.90
N ASP A 35 -1.90 -31.43 -13.64
CA ASP A 35 -0.58 -31.70 -13.07
C ASP A 35 0.03 -30.48 -12.36
N SER A 36 -0.35 -29.26 -12.77
CA SER A 36 0.18 -28.02 -12.20
C SER A 36 -0.50 -27.62 -10.88
N CYS A 37 -1.81 -27.87 -10.74
CA CYS A 37 -2.57 -27.42 -9.55
C CYS A 37 -3.20 -28.55 -8.73
N GLY A 38 -3.25 -29.78 -9.27
CA GLY A 38 -3.85 -30.96 -8.62
C GLY A 38 -5.39 -31.00 -8.67
N GLN A 39 -6.05 -30.06 -9.36
CA GLN A 39 -7.51 -30.01 -9.44
C GLN A 39 -8.04 -31.11 -10.35
N LYS A 40 -9.11 -31.78 -9.91
CA LYS A 40 -9.79 -32.85 -10.67
C LYS A 40 -10.96 -32.27 -11.47
N PHE A 41 -11.14 -32.76 -12.69
CA PHE A 41 -12.20 -32.33 -13.60
C PHE A 41 -13.08 -33.52 -13.97
N SER A 42 -14.30 -33.27 -14.46
CA SER A 42 -15.23 -34.32 -14.89
C SER A 42 -14.95 -34.84 -16.31
N SER A 43 -14.16 -34.11 -17.10
CA SER A 43 -13.82 -34.46 -18.48
C SER A 43 -12.51 -33.82 -18.91
N VAL A 44 -11.90 -34.37 -19.96
CA VAL A 44 -10.63 -33.86 -20.51
C VAL A 44 -10.79 -32.47 -21.13
N ASN A 45 -11.90 -32.21 -21.81
CA ASN A 45 -12.21 -30.86 -22.33
C ASN A 45 -12.27 -29.82 -21.20
N ASN A 46 -12.79 -30.19 -20.03
CA ASN A 46 -12.83 -29.28 -18.87
C ASN A 46 -11.43 -29.06 -18.29
N LEU A 47 -10.57 -30.09 -18.28
CA LEU A 47 -9.17 -29.95 -17.91
C LEU A 47 -8.40 -29.06 -18.91
N ASP A 48 -8.58 -29.26 -20.21
CA ASP A 48 -7.90 -28.47 -21.25
C ASP A 48 -8.26 -26.99 -21.15
N ARG A 49 -9.56 -26.69 -20.99
CA ARG A 49 -10.01 -25.30 -20.76
C ARG A 49 -9.40 -24.73 -19.48
N HIS A 50 -9.35 -25.52 -18.41
CA HIS A 50 -8.73 -25.08 -17.16
C HIS A 50 -7.25 -24.75 -17.35
N ILE A 51 -6.47 -25.62 -17.99
CA ILE A 51 -5.04 -25.39 -18.26
C ILE A 51 -4.85 -24.12 -19.11
N GLN A 52 -5.73 -23.89 -20.09
CA GLN A 52 -5.59 -22.77 -21.01
C GLN A 52 -6.00 -21.41 -20.41
N TYR A 53 -7.00 -21.38 -19.54
CA TYR A 53 -7.62 -20.12 -19.10
C TYR A 53 -7.63 -19.91 -17.58
N ASP A 54 -7.82 -20.97 -16.79
CA ASP A 54 -8.17 -20.85 -15.37
C ASP A 54 -7.04 -21.28 -14.41
N CYS A 55 -6.02 -21.99 -14.90
CA CYS A 55 -5.00 -22.59 -14.04
C CYS A 55 -3.86 -21.62 -13.75
N GLU A 56 -3.94 -20.92 -12.62
CA GLU A 56 -2.93 -19.97 -12.13
C GLU A 56 -1.49 -20.50 -12.10
N LYS A 57 -1.32 -21.82 -11.91
CA LYS A 57 -0.02 -22.50 -11.75
C LYS A 57 0.56 -23.04 -13.07
N THR A 58 -0.18 -22.97 -14.17
CA THR A 58 0.33 -23.37 -15.48
C THR A 58 1.12 -22.25 -16.11
N THR A 59 2.12 -22.61 -16.92
CA THR A 59 2.80 -21.69 -17.83
C THR A 59 2.16 -21.79 -19.22
N VAL A 60 1.81 -20.65 -19.79
CA VAL A 60 1.23 -20.54 -21.12
C VAL A 60 2.09 -19.67 -22.02
N ASP A 61 1.94 -19.87 -23.32
CA ASP A 61 2.49 -18.97 -24.33
C ASP A 61 1.72 -17.63 -24.30
N CYS A 62 2.45 -16.52 -24.49
CA CYS A 62 1.83 -15.22 -24.71
C CYS A 62 0.99 -15.23 -26.00
N LEU A 63 -0.23 -14.69 -25.98
CA LEU A 63 -1.06 -14.57 -27.18
C LEU A 63 -0.43 -13.64 -28.23
N LEU A 64 0.46 -12.74 -27.80
CA LEU A 64 1.22 -11.84 -28.66
C LEU A 64 2.54 -12.47 -29.14
N LYS A 65 2.71 -13.79 -29.04
CA LYS A 65 3.88 -14.51 -29.55
C LYS A 65 4.14 -14.26 -31.03
N GLN A 66 3.09 -14.17 -31.82
CA GLN A 66 3.18 -13.81 -33.24
C GLN A 66 3.72 -12.39 -33.50
N PHE A 67 3.68 -11.51 -32.49
CA PHE A 67 4.25 -10.16 -32.53
C PHE A 67 5.64 -10.09 -31.89
N GLY A 68 6.28 -11.24 -31.65
CA GLY A 68 7.67 -11.34 -31.21
C GLY A 68 7.87 -11.59 -29.71
N CYS A 69 6.82 -11.86 -28.93
CA CYS A 69 6.98 -12.28 -27.54
C CYS A 69 7.34 -13.78 -27.44
N GLN A 70 8.50 -14.12 -26.91
CA GLN A 70 8.95 -15.52 -26.75
C GLN A 70 8.87 -16.01 -25.29
N GLU A 71 8.27 -15.23 -24.40
CA GLU A 71 8.20 -15.56 -22.99
C GLU A 71 7.15 -16.64 -22.72
N MET A 72 7.51 -17.63 -21.90
CA MET A 72 6.57 -18.54 -21.26
C MET A 72 6.19 -17.94 -19.91
N ILE A 73 4.91 -17.65 -19.72
CA ILE A 73 4.44 -16.87 -18.57
C ILE A 73 3.51 -17.73 -17.72
N LEU A 74 3.67 -17.66 -16.41
CA LEU A 74 2.69 -18.23 -15.48
C LEU A 74 1.34 -17.53 -15.68
N GLN A 75 0.26 -18.29 -15.80
CA GLN A 75 -1.09 -17.77 -16.06
C GLN A 75 -1.48 -16.64 -15.10
N ILE A 76 -1.14 -16.76 -13.80
CA ILE A 76 -1.39 -15.72 -12.79
C ILE A 76 -0.68 -14.39 -13.07
N ASN A 77 0.45 -14.43 -13.77
CA ASN A 77 1.25 -13.26 -14.11
C ASN A 77 0.94 -12.72 -15.52
N LEU A 78 0.05 -13.37 -16.26
CA LEU A 78 -0.25 -13.02 -17.66
C LEU A 78 -0.82 -11.60 -17.77
N SER A 79 -1.68 -11.19 -16.83
CA SER A 79 -2.24 -9.83 -16.78
C SER A 79 -1.15 -8.76 -16.62
N LYS A 80 -0.19 -8.98 -15.72
CA LYS A 80 0.95 -8.07 -15.50
C LYS A 80 1.91 -8.08 -16.68
N HIS A 81 2.11 -9.23 -17.32
CA HIS A 81 2.95 -9.36 -18.50
C HIS A 81 2.46 -8.51 -19.69
N TYR A 82 1.14 -8.37 -19.87
CA TYR A 82 0.56 -7.48 -20.88
C TYR A 82 0.76 -5.98 -20.59
N LEU A 83 1.19 -5.62 -19.37
CA LEU A 83 1.54 -4.23 -19.03
C LEU A 83 2.97 -3.85 -19.44
N SER A 84 3.77 -4.77 -20.00
CA SER A 84 5.08 -4.43 -20.54
C SER A 84 4.98 -3.45 -21.70
N GLU A 85 5.98 -2.57 -21.87
CA GLU A 85 5.99 -1.55 -22.94
C GLU A 85 5.83 -2.17 -24.34
N GLN A 86 6.42 -3.36 -24.55
CA GLN A 86 6.27 -4.11 -25.80
C GLN A 86 4.80 -4.43 -26.09
N HIS A 87 4.06 -4.96 -25.12
CA HIS A 87 2.66 -5.31 -25.29
C HIS A 87 1.76 -4.09 -25.34
N GLN A 88 2.01 -3.07 -24.51
CA GLN A 88 1.26 -1.82 -24.57
C GLN A 88 1.37 -1.17 -25.95
N HIS A 89 2.56 -1.12 -26.55
CA HIS A 89 2.74 -0.54 -27.88
C HIS A 89 2.01 -1.34 -28.96
N VAL A 90 2.08 -2.67 -28.93
CA VAL A 90 1.35 -3.54 -29.86
C VAL A 90 -0.16 -3.37 -29.70
N LEU A 91 -0.67 -3.42 -28.46
CA LEU A 91 -2.09 -3.25 -28.16
C LEU A 91 -2.59 -1.87 -28.59
N MET A 92 -1.85 -0.80 -28.30
CA MET A 92 -2.21 0.56 -28.71
C MET A 92 -2.18 0.74 -30.23
N ASN A 93 -1.28 0.06 -30.94
CA ASN A 93 -1.27 0.06 -32.41
C ASN A 93 -2.46 -0.71 -32.99
N VAL A 94 -2.84 -1.84 -32.39
CA VAL A 94 -4.05 -2.58 -32.77
C VAL A 94 -5.29 -1.70 -32.54
N VAL A 95 -5.44 -1.08 -31.37
CA VAL A 95 -6.56 -0.18 -31.07
C VAL A 95 -6.59 1.02 -32.03
N ARG A 96 -5.44 1.61 -32.34
CA ARG A 96 -5.34 2.73 -33.30
C ARG A 96 -5.74 2.30 -34.71
N HIS A 97 -5.34 1.10 -35.14
CA HIS A 97 -5.75 0.55 -36.42
C HIS A 97 -7.25 0.27 -36.46
N LEU A 98 -7.82 -0.33 -35.41
CA LEU A 98 -9.27 -0.54 -35.29
C LEU A 98 -10.05 0.78 -35.34
N LYS A 99 -9.54 1.84 -34.71
CA LYS A 99 -10.14 3.19 -34.76
C LYS A 99 -10.04 3.87 -36.14
N SER A 100 -9.01 3.53 -36.93
CA SER A 100 -8.79 4.08 -38.28
C SER A 100 -9.57 3.36 -39.38
N ILE A 101 -10.06 2.16 -39.12
CA ILE A 101 -10.81 1.36 -40.08
C ILE A 101 -12.29 1.78 -40.01
N SER A 102 -12.70 2.64 -40.95
CA SER A 102 -14.11 2.76 -41.33
C SER A 102 -14.62 1.38 -41.78
N SER A 103 -15.82 1.01 -41.36
CA SER A 103 -16.40 -0.34 -41.22
C SER A 103 -16.39 -1.33 -42.42
N ASN A 104 -15.60 -1.14 -43.49
CA ASN A 104 -15.67 -1.96 -44.70
C ASN A 104 -14.42 -2.80 -45.07
N ASP A 105 -13.26 -2.65 -44.40
CA ASP A 105 -12.01 -3.31 -44.85
C ASP A 105 -11.46 -4.42 -43.94
N ILE A 106 -12.20 -4.82 -42.90
CA ILE A 106 -11.75 -5.83 -41.91
C ILE A 106 -11.45 -7.20 -42.56
N TYR A 107 -12.12 -7.55 -43.65
CA TYR A 107 -12.00 -8.88 -44.28
C TYR A 107 -10.81 -9.05 -45.23
N LYS A 108 -10.05 -8.00 -45.55
CA LYS A 108 -8.93 -8.10 -46.51
C LYS A 108 -7.56 -8.37 -45.87
N HIS A 109 -7.40 -8.10 -44.57
CA HIS A 109 -6.07 -8.13 -43.93
C HIS A 109 -5.83 -9.31 -42.99
N LEU A 110 -6.85 -10.13 -42.69
CA LEU A 110 -6.66 -11.45 -42.09
C LEU A 110 -6.88 -12.53 -43.16
N GLN A 111 -5.82 -12.88 -43.90
CA GLN A 111 -5.83 -14.04 -44.78
C GLN A 111 -5.93 -15.33 -43.95
N ILE A 112 -7.16 -15.79 -43.72
CA ILE A 112 -7.47 -17.16 -43.32
C ILE A 112 -8.01 -17.85 -44.58
N PRO A 113 -7.46 -18.99 -45.05
CA PRO A 113 -7.93 -19.66 -46.25
C PRO A 113 -9.37 -20.17 -46.05
N SER A 114 -10.28 -19.69 -46.90
CA SER A 114 -11.69 -20.08 -46.90
C SER A 114 -11.88 -21.45 -47.56
N GLU A 115 -12.35 -22.43 -46.82
CA GLU A 115 -13.14 -23.52 -47.39
C GLU A 115 -14.47 -23.70 -46.65
N THR A 116 -15.51 -23.91 -47.45
CA THR A 116 -16.90 -24.29 -47.13
C THR A 116 -17.87 -23.22 -46.61
N THR A 117 -18.45 -22.55 -47.60
CA THR A 117 -19.80 -21.98 -47.65
C THR A 117 -20.85 -22.97 -47.13
N ILE A 118 -21.58 -22.61 -46.08
CA ILE A 118 -23.02 -22.80 -45.78
C ILE A 118 -23.19 -22.45 -44.28
N ASN A 119 -23.64 -21.22 -43.98
CA ASN A 119 -24.13 -20.65 -42.68
C ASN A 119 -23.78 -19.16 -42.46
N HIS A 120 -23.27 -18.45 -43.46
CA HIS A 120 -22.62 -17.14 -43.27
C HIS A 120 -23.51 -15.96 -42.81
N ARG A 121 -24.85 -15.99 -42.94
CA ARG A 121 -25.68 -14.82 -42.61
C ARG A 121 -25.99 -14.64 -41.11
N GLN A 122 -26.18 -15.71 -40.34
CA GLN A 122 -26.40 -15.58 -38.88
C GLN A 122 -25.09 -15.32 -38.12
N ARG A 123 -23.96 -15.73 -38.69
CA ARG A 123 -22.64 -15.58 -38.07
C ARG A 123 -22.13 -14.14 -38.16
N THR A 124 -22.36 -13.46 -39.29
CA THR A 124 -21.94 -12.06 -39.48
C THR A 124 -22.67 -11.10 -38.56
N ASP A 125 -23.95 -11.37 -38.27
CA ASP A 125 -24.77 -10.52 -37.39
C ASP A 125 -24.34 -10.67 -35.92
N ASN A 126 -24.05 -11.89 -35.46
CA ASN A 126 -23.51 -12.12 -34.12
C ASN A 126 -22.10 -11.53 -33.93
N GLU A 127 -21.24 -11.65 -34.95
CA GLU A 127 -19.87 -11.10 -34.90
C GLU A 127 -19.88 -9.56 -34.94
N THR A 128 -20.83 -8.92 -35.65
CA THR A 128 -20.97 -7.45 -35.62
C THR A 128 -21.55 -6.94 -34.30
N ILE A 129 -22.48 -7.66 -33.68
CA ILE A 129 -23.00 -7.32 -32.35
C ILE A 129 -21.88 -7.40 -31.30
N GLN A 130 -21.06 -8.46 -31.31
CA GLN A 130 -19.93 -8.59 -30.38
C GLN A 130 -18.89 -7.47 -30.55
N LEU A 131 -18.64 -7.01 -31.79
CA LEU A 131 -17.72 -5.90 -32.04
C LEU A 131 -18.28 -4.55 -31.54
N GLN A 132 -19.60 -4.35 -31.59
CA GLN A 132 -20.25 -3.16 -31.03
C GLN A 132 -20.17 -3.15 -29.50
N GLU A 133 -20.40 -4.28 -28.85
CA GLU A 133 -20.26 -4.43 -27.40
C GLU A 133 -18.81 -4.12 -26.96
N ILE A 134 -17.82 -4.58 -27.73
CA ILE A 134 -16.40 -4.28 -27.46
C ILE A 134 -16.11 -2.78 -27.63
N ASP A 135 -16.66 -2.12 -28.65
CA ASP A 135 -16.49 -0.66 -28.85
C ASP A 135 -17.10 0.15 -27.70
N GLU A 136 -18.27 -0.26 -27.20
CA GLU A 136 -18.89 0.36 -26.03
C GLU A 136 -18.06 0.17 -24.77
N ILE A 137 -17.54 -1.03 -24.52
CA ILE A 137 -16.66 -1.31 -23.38
C ILE A 137 -15.38 -0.46 -23.47
N ILE A 138 -14.77 -0.36 -24.67
CA ILE A 138 -13.58 0.46 -24.88
C ILE A 138 -13.87 1.94 -24.58
N LYS A 139 -15.02 2.47 -24.99
CA LYS A 139 -15.41 3.86 -24.66
C LYS A 139 -15.55 4.08 -23.17
N VAL A 140 -16.27 3.20 -22.47
CA VAL A 140 -16.44 3.30 -21.01
C VAL A 140 -15.08 3.22 -20.29
N LEU A 141 -14.17 2.37 -20.76
CA LEU A 141 -12.82 2.28 -20.21
C LEU A 141 -11.99 3.54 -20.49
N LEU A 142 -12.10 4.13 -21.68
CA LEU A 142 -11.42 5.39 -22.00
C LEU A 142 -11.90 6.54 -21.11
N ASP A 143 -13.21 6.69 -20.94
CA ASP A 143 -13.80 7.70 -20.06
C ASP A 143 -13.38 7.48 -18.59
N GLY A 144 -13.31 6.22 -18.15
CA GLY A 144 -12.83 5.85 -16.83
C GLY A 144 -11.36 6.21 -16.60
N VAL A 145 -10.51 5.99 -17.61
CA VAL A 145 -9.09 6.36 -17.55
C VAL A 145 -8.91 7.88 -17.51
N GLU A 146 -9.68 8.62 -18.31
CA GLU A 146 -9.65 10.09 -18.30
C GLU A 146 -10.06 10.64 -16.92
N THR A 147 -11.14 10.11 -16.34
CA THR A 147 -11.60 10.50 -15.01
C THR A 147 -10.53 10.22 -13.93
N LEU A 148 -9.88 9.05 -13.99
CA LEU A 148 -8.80 8.71 -13.06
C LEU A 148 -7.58 9.62 -13.23
N ASN A 149 -7.29 10.04 -14.46
CA ASN A 149 -6.21 10.97 -14.73
C ASN A 149 -6.50 12.36 -14.13
N ASP A 150 -7.74 12.84 -14.24
CA ASP A 150 -8.18 14.09 -13.61
C ASP A 150 -8.08 14.02 -12.08
N ASP A 151 -8.51 12.91 -11.48
CA ASP A 151 -8.39 12.67 -10.04
C ASP A 151 -6.92 12.63 -9.59
N LEU A 152 -6.04 12.00 -10.38
CA LEU A 152 -4.60 11.95 -10.10
C LEU A 152 -3.98 13.36 -10.14
N GLN A 153 -4.38 14.19 -11.10
CA GLN A 153 -3.93 15.57 -11.18
C GLN A 153 -4.44 16.41 -10.00
N ARG A 154 -5.71 16.23 -9.58
CA ARG A 154 -6.26 16.89 -8.40
C ARG A 154 -5.48 16.52 -7.14
N LEU A 155 -5.26 15.22 -6.90
CA LEU A 155 -4.49 14.73 -5.75
C LEU A 155 -3.05 15.25 -5.75
N SER A 156 -2.42 15.33 -6.92
CA SER A 156 -1.09 15.93 -7.06
C SER A 156 -1.09 17.39 -6.61
N ASN A 157 -2.09 18.17 -7.02
CA ASN A 157 -2.21 19.58 -6.62
C ASN A 157 -2.47 19.73 -5.11
N GLU A 158 -3.33 18.89 -4.53
CA GLU A 158 -3.58 18.85 -3.08
C GLU A 158 -2.33 18.49 -2.29
N SER A 159 -1.55 17.52 -2.76
CA SER A 159 -0.28 17.12 -2.15
C SER A 159 0.72 18.29 -2.12
N VAL A 160 0.86 19.00 -3.24
CA VAL A 160 1.70 20.21 -3.32
C VAL A 160 1.20 21.30 -2.38
N HIS A 161 -0.12 21.50 -2.30
CA HIS A 161 -0.71 22.47 -1.38
C HIS A 161 -0.41 22.14 0.10
N HIS A 162 -0.61 20.88 0.51
CA HIS A 162 -0.29 20.44 1.86
C HIS A 162 1.19 20.56 2.20
N LYS A 163 2.08 20.26 1.23
CA LYS A 163 3.52 20.47 1.39
C LYS A 163 3.83 21.94 1.65
N ASN A 164 3.29 22.86 0.85
CA ASN A 164 3.51 24.29 1.06
C ASN A 164 2.99 24.76 2.44
N LEU A 165 1.87 24.22 2.89
CA LEU A 165 1.32 24.52 4.21
C LEU A 165 2.25 24.04 5.34
N LEU A 166 2.79 22.82 5.23
CA LEU A 166 3.81 22.29 6.16
C LEU A 166 5.08 23.13 6.16
N ASP A 167 5.55 23.54 4.98
CA ASP A 167 6.76 24.35 4.83
C ASP A 167 6.56 25.75 5.46
N SER A 168 5.32 26.28 5.50
CA SER A 168 4.99 27.52 6.23
C SER A 168 4.83 27.34 7.74
N LEU A 169 4.33 26.20 8.21
CA LEU A 169 4.09 25.94 9.64
C LEU A 169 5.37 25.56 10.38
N THR A 170 6.30 24.88 9.71
CA THR A 170 7.60 24.47 10.26
C THR A 170 8.37 25.62 10.92
N PRO A 171 8.58 26.79 10.26
CA PRO A 171 9.29 27.92 10.87
C PRO A 171 8.54 28.52 12.06
N ASN A 172 7.20 28.53 12.04
CA ASN A 172 6.40 29.00 13.17
C ASN A 172 6.60 28.10 14.40
N LEU A 173 6.62 26.77 14.19
CA LEU A 173 6.86 25.81 15.26
C LEU A 173 8.29 25.92 15.82
N SER A 174 9.30 26.11 14.97
CA SER A 174 10.67 26.34 15.46
C SER A 174 10.79 27.65 16.25
N THR A 175 10.10 28.70 15.82
CA THR A 175 10.10 29.99 16.52
C THR A 175 9.43 29.84 17.90
N LEU A 176 8.27 29.18 17.95
CA LEU A 176 7.57 28.91 19.20
C LEU A 176 8.41 28.05 20.15
N LYS A 177 9.10 27.03 19.62
CA LYS A 177 10.01 26.18 20.40
C LYS A 177 11.12 27.00 21.06
N ILE A 178 11.80 27.87 20.29
CA ILE A 178 12.87 28.73 20.83
C ILE A 178 12.32 29.65 21.92
N SER A 179 11.16 30.26 21.70
CA SER A 179 10.51 31.12 22.70
C SER A 179 10.21 30.38 23.99
N MET A 180 9.76 29.12 23.91
CA MET A 180 9.45 28.30 25.07
C MET A 180 10.72 27.89 25.82
N GLU A 181 11.80 27.56 25.11
CA GLU A 181 13.11 27.28 25.71
C GLU A 181 13.68 28.51 26.44
N GLU A 182 13.47 29.72 25.91
CA GLU A 182 13.90 30.96 26.54
C GLU A 182 13.10 31.26 27.82
N GLN A 183 11.77 31.06 27.80
CA GLN A 183 10.95 31.18 29.00
C GLN A 183 11.34 30.17 30.09
N ASN A 184 11.66 28.93 29.72
CA ASN A 184 12.14 27.94 30.68
C ASN A 184 13.46 28.36 31.32
N ARG A 185 14.43 28.86 30.52
CA ARG A 185 15.70 29.40 31.07
C ARG A 185 15.46 30.54 32.05
N TYR A 186 14.49 31.41 31.76
CA TYR A 186 14.12 32.50 32.67
C TYR A 186 13.54 31.97 33.99
N LEU A 187 12.65 30.97 33.93
CA LEU A 187 12.09 30.32 35.12
C LEU A 187 13.17 29.62 35.96
N ASP A 188 14.15 28.97 35.33
CA ASP A 188 15.28 28.36 36.03
C ASP A 188 16.09 29.41 36.81
N GLY A 189 16.30 30.59 36.21
CA GLY A 189 16.96 31.72 36.89
C GLY A 189 16.18 32.21 38.11
N ILE A 190 14.85 32.33 38.01
CA ILE A 190 14.00 32.67 39.17
C ILE A 190 14.10 31.61 40.26
N LYS A 191 14.09 30.33 39.88
CA LYS A 191 14.18 29.21 40.83
C LYS A 191 15.48 29.26 41.64
N ILE A 192 16.62 29.51 40.99
CA ILE A 192 17.91 29.68 41.68
C ILE A 192 17.83 30.86 42.67
N ASN A 193 17.29 32.00 42.24
CA ASN A 193 17.14 33.15 43.13
C ASN A 193 16.24 32.83 44.34
N GLN A 194 15.18 32.06 44.14
CA GLN A 194 14.31 31.60 45.22
C GLN A 194 15.04 30.67 46.20
N GLU A 195 15.89 29.76 45.71
CA GLU A 195 16.71 28.86 46.55
C GLU A 195 17.73 29.63 47.40
N VAL A 196 18.39 30.65 46.82
CA VAL A 196 19.33 31.51 47.57
C VAL A 196 18.59 32.28 48.68
N LEU A 197 17.45 32.90 48.36
CA LEU A 197 16.64 33.60 49.35
C LEU A 197 16.15 32.67 50.46
N GLN A 198 15.80 31.43 50.12
CA GLN A 198 15.39 30.41 51.08
C GLN A 198 16.55 30.06 52.04
N GLN A 199 17.77 29.88 51.53
CA GLN A 199 18.96 29.64 52.35
C GLN A 199 19.27 30.81 53.29
N ASP A 200 19.14 32.06 52.80
CA ASP A 200 19.35 33.25 53.62
C ASP A 200 18.34 33.33 54.77
N ILE A 201 17.07 33.00 54.52
CA ILE A 201 16.02 32.94 55.54
C ILE A 201 16.33 31.87 56.60
N GLU A 202 16.76 30.67 56.18
CA GLU A 202 17.14 29.59 57.08
C GLU A 202 18.33 29.97 57.96
N SER A 203 19.36 30.58 57.36
CA SER A 203 20.54 31.11 58.06
C SER A 203 20.17 32.18 59.09
N MET A 204 19.30 33.13 58.71
CA MET A 204 18.80 34.15 59.64
C MET A 204 17.98 33.54 60.77
N THR A 205 17.14 32.55 60.47
CA THR A 205 16.34 31.83 61.47
C THR A 205 17.23 31.09 62.47
N GLN A 206 18.29 30.45 62.00
CA GLN A 206 19.28 29.79 62.86
C GLN A 206 19.98 30.80 63.78
N LYS A 207 20.49 31.91 63.24
CA LYS A 207 21.11 32.97 64.05
C LYS A 207 20.17 33.54 65.10
N LEU A 208 18.90 33.74 64.76
CA LEU A 208 17.88 34.18 65.73
C LEU A 208 17.68 33.15 66.85
N ASN A 209 17.65 31.86 66.53
CA ASN A 209 17.55 30.79 67.52
C ASN A 209 18.80 30.69 68.40
N ASP A 210 20.00 30.80 67.82
CA ASP A 210 21.27 30.79 68.57
C ASP A 210 21.35 31.98 69.54
N MET A 211 20.93 33.17 69.10
CA MET A 211 20.89 34.35 69.97
C MET A 211 19.82 34.22 71.07
N LYS A 212 18.68 33.59 70.77
CA LYS A 212 17.65 33.28 71.76
C LYS A 212 18.15 32.29 72.81
N THR A 213 18.90 31.27 72.40
CA THR A 213 19.47 30.28 73.33
C THR A 213 20.62 30.86 74.17
N SER A 214 21.51 31.67 73.59
CA SER A 214 22.59 32.33 74.35
C SER A 214 22.06 33.36 75.37
N SER A 215 20.96 34.05 75.06
CA SER A 215 20.30 34.95 76.02
C SER A 215 19.59 34.19 77.15
N TYR A 216 19.20 32.93 76.92
CA TYR A 216 18.50 32.07 77.88
C TYR A 216 19.44 31.05 78.56
N ASP A 217 20.76 31.29 78.55
CA ASP A 217 21.76 30.42 79.17
C ASP A 217 21.77 30.51 80.73
N GLY A 218 20.69 30.99 81.33
CA GLY A 218 20.57 31.14 82.79
C GLY A 218 21.55 32.15 83.42
N THR A 219 22.62 32.57 82.75
CA THR A 219 23.67 33.46 83.26
C THR A 219 23.12 34.84 83.58
N LEU A 220 22.25 35.39 82.72
CA LEU A 220 21.56 36.66 83.01
C LEU A 220 20.57 36.50 84.17
N MET A 221 19.82 35.40 84.22
CA MET A 221 18.91 35.10 85.32
C MET A 221 19.66 34.93 86.65
N TRP A 222 20.78 34.22 86.64
CA TRP A 222 21.67 34.03 87.78
C TRP A 222 22.27 35.36 88.24
N LYS A 223 22.72 36.22 87.30
CA LYS A 223 23.19 37.57 87.64
C LYS A 223 22.09 38.41 88.28
N ILE A 224 20.87 38.35 87.77
CA ILE A 224 19.71 39.06 88.35
C ILE A 224 19.42 38.54 89.76
N ILE A 225 19.35 37.23 89.95
CA ILE A 225 19.15 36.60 91.26
C ILE A 225 20.25 37.01 92.24
N ASN A 226 21.52 36.93 91.83
CA ASN A 226 22.67 37.28 92.67
C ASN A 226 22.66 38.77 93.05
N VAL A 227 22.29 39.66 92.11
CA VAL A 227 22.11 41.09 92.40
C VAL A 227 20.94 41.32 93.36
N GLN A 228 19.79 40.67 93.15
CA GLN A 228 18.63 40.75 94.07
C GLN A 228 19.00 40.27 95.48
N GLU A 229 19.76 39.18 95.59
CA GLU A 229 20.19 38.63 96.86
C GLU A 229 21.17 39.57 97.58
N LYS A 230 22.16 40.13 96.86
CA LYS A 230 23.06 41.15 97.41
C LYS A 230 22.33 42.40 97.88
N MET A 231 21.37 42.90 97.11
CA MET A 231 20.55 44.06 97.50
C MET A 231 19.67 43.73 98.71
N GLY A 232 19.07 42.55 98.77
CA GLY A 232 18.27 42.10 99.91
C GLY A 232 19.11 41.90 101.18
N GLN A 233 20.36 41.46 101.06
CA GLN A 233 21.28 41.39 102.20
C GLN A 233 21.72 42.78 102.67
N GLN A 234 21.96 43.73 101.76
CA GLN A 234 22.26 45.12 102.12
C GLN A 234 21.09 45.79 102.84
N LEU A 235 19.84 45.55 102.41
CA LEU A 235 18.63 46.08 103.05
C LEU A 235 18.31 45.43 104.40
N ARG A 236 18.84 44.23 104.69
CA ARG A 236 18.69 43.55 106.00
C ARG A 236 19.75 43.94 107.04
N ASN A 237 20.80 44.66 106.62
CA ASN A 237 21.89 45.13 107.48
C ASN A 237 21.79 46.63 107.81
N TYR A 238 20.65 47.25 107.51
CA TYR A 238 20.22 48.58 107.98
C TYR A 238 18.98 48.42 108.85
#